data_AF-A0A353Z3G0-F1
#
_entry.id   AF-A0A353Z3G0-F1
#
_cell.length_a   1.000
_cell.length_b   1.000
_cell.length_c   1.000
_cell.angle_alpha   90.00
_cell.angle_beta   90.00
_cell.angle_gamma   90.00
#
_symmetry.space_group_name_H-M   'P 1'
#
loop_
_entity.id
_entity.type
_entity.pdbx_description
1 polymer ?
#
loop_
_entity_poly.entity_id
_entity_poly.type
_entity_poly.pdbx_seq_one_letter_code
_entity_poly.pdbx_strand_id
1 'polypeptide(L)'
;MDRRSFIIKSGTFISASTLLSLFGCAPEKLILGSEKKAKRPSSDDFSQPILMAIAIGVNTANPHNTQAWKFKVVSDTKAIMYVDETRLLPATDPPARQIHIGCGCFLETLRIGSTSFGYQSYIDLLPDGQYQFDEIGTKPIAVIELKKEKTKRDELYEHIFTRRTNRSKYHEEKLDVDTIEKLISYTSPKASSILFKYSDLDMQNLNDMCFEAMKIEVTTYRTMEENRIWLRRNQKIAADKRDGIDLKSNGMGDIPRFFSEKLAKADAPKYAHKEKYQTMFLKSFKEKLSSSSAVAYFVTENNAQDDWIKCGMDFTRFNLAADRTGVALHHLNQVLQEYNEMNEVRMEFENYVNVKPPQKIQLVLRLGRADEIDGFSFRRHLKDFIIA
;
A
#
# COMPACT_ATOMS: atom_id res chain seq x y z
N MET A 1 -2.49 -40.64 48.68
CA MET A 1 -1.03 -40.57 48.89
C MET A 1 -0.43 -41.83 48.29
N ASP A 2 0.58 -41.82 47.43
CA ASP A 2 1.10 -40.82 46.50
C ASP A 2 1.91 -41.63 45.46
N ARG A 3 1.52 -41.59 44.19
CA ARG A 3 2.18 -42.32 43.09
C ARG A 3 3.25 -41.40 42.50
N ARG A 4 4.44 -41.37 43.10
CA ARG A 4 5.61 -40.68 42.53
C ARG A 4 6.91 -41.46 42.80
N SER A 5 7.24 -42.38 41.90
CA SER A 5 8.63 -42.86 41.70
C SER A 5 8.75 -43.76 40.47
N PHE A 6 8.80 -43.17 39.28
CA PHE A 6 9.31 -43.76 38.04
C PHE A 6 9.44 -42.55 37.09
N ILE A 7 10.59 -42.06 36.61
CA ILE A 7 11.84 -42.67 36.16
C ILE A 7 12.96 -41.63 36.32
N ILE A 8 14.10 -42.05 36.87
CA ILE A 8 15.42 -41.44 36.61
C ILE A 8 15.99 -42.21 35.42
N LYS A 9 16.36 -41.51 34.33
CA LYS A 9 17.51 -41.79 33.42
C LYS A 9 17.33 -41.12 32.05
N SER A 10 17.99 -39.96 31.89
CA SER A 10 18.77 -39.52 30.71
C SER A 10 18.88 -37.98 30.73
N GLY A 11 19.69 -37.46 31.65
CA GLY A 11 20.12 -36.07 31.63
C GLY A 11 21.17 -35.88 30.55
N THR A 12 20.73 -35.62 29.32
CA THR A 12 21.55 -34.92 28.33
C THR A 12 20.98 -33.53 28.21
N PHE A 13 21.62 -32.56 28.89
CA PHE A 13 21.39 -31.14 28.62
C PHE A 13 21.84 -30.87 27.18
N ILE A 14 20.91 -30.95 26.23
CA ILE A 14 21.12 -30.38 24.90
C ILE A 14 20.98 -28.88 25.12
N SER A 15 22.11 -28.19 25.23
CA SER A 15 22.14 -26.74 25.16
C SER A 15 21.48 -26.32 23.84
N ALA A 16 20.64 -25.28 23.90
CA ALA A 16 19.92 -24.76 22.74
C ALA A 16 20.83 -24.41 21.54
N SER A 17 22.14 -24.31 21.75
CA SER A 17 23.14 -24.09 20.71
C SER A 17 23.35 -25.27 19.76
N THR A 18 23.02 -26.53 20.12
CA THR A 18 23.21 -27.69 19.22
C THR A 18 22.01 -27.98 18.31
N LEU A 19 20.84 -27.39 18.57
CA LEU A 19 19.67 -27.51 17.68
C LEU A 19 19.70 -26.51 16.51
N LEU A 20 20.51 -25.45 16.61
CA LEU A 20 20.68 -24.47 15.55
C LEU A 20 21.60 -24.92 14.40
N SER A 21 22.41 -25.97 14.58
CA SER A 21 23.29 -26.47 13.51
C SER A 21 22.61 -27.46 12.54
N LEU A 22 21.40 -27.95 12.87
CA LEU A 22 20.62 -28.85 12.01
C LEU A 22 19.60 -28.14 11.12
N PHE A 23 19.34 -26.85 11.36
CA PHE A 23 18.58 -26.00 10.45
C PHE A 23 19.58 -25.04 9.80
N GLY A 24 20.19 -25.48 8.70
CA GLY A 24 21.04 -24.60 7.90
C GLY A 24 20.28 -23.31 7.60
N CYS A 25 20.80 -22.19 8.11
CA CYS A 25 20.33 -20.86 7.74
C CYS A 25 20.51 -20.72 6.23
N ALA A 26 19.42 -20.91 5.48
CA ALA A 26 19.36 -20.38 4.12
C ALA A 26 19.57 -18.86 4.24
N PRO A 27 20.44 -18.25 3.42
CA PRO A 27 20.68 -16.82 3.51
C PRO A 27 19.34 -16.09 3.31
N GLU A 28 19.10 -15.06 4.11
CA GLU A 28 17.84 -14.31 4.20
C GLU A 28 17.31 -13.85 2.82
N LYS A 29 18.22 -13.51 1.89
CA LYS A 29 17.93 -13.21 0.47
C LYS A 29 17.24 -14.36 -0.29
N LEU A 30 17.62 -15.61 -0.02
CA LEU A 30 17.03 -16.80 -0.65
C LEU A 30 15.61 -17.06 -0.11
N ILE A 31 15.40 -16.83 1.19
CA ILE A 31 14.09 -16.96 1.84
C ILE A 31 13.13 -15.87 1.32
N LEU A 32 13.56 -14.60 1.33
CA LEU A 32 12.80 -13.46 0.79
C LEU A 32 12.47 -13.66 -0.71
N GLY A 33 13.42 -14.18 -1.49
CA GLY A 33 13.22 -14.51 -2.91
C GLY A 33 12.15 -15.59 -3.13
N SER A 34 12.14 -16.63 -2.30
CA SER A 34 11.16 -17.72 -2.37
C SER A 34 9.76 -17.30 -1.92
N GLU A 35 9.64 -16.52 -0.84
CA GLU A 35 8.35 -16.02 -0.34
C GLU A 35 7.73 -15.01 -1.31
N LYS A 36 8.55 -14.15 -1.91
CA LYS A 36 8.10 -13.18 -2.93
C LYS A 36 7.52 -13.88 -4.15
N LYS A 37 8.19 -14.90 -4.70
CA LYS A 37 7.69 -15.67 -5.86
C LYS A 37 6.34 -16.34 -5.58
N ALA A 38 6.09 -16.81 -4.35
CA ALA A 38 4.81 -17.42 -3.99
C ALA A 38 3.65 -16.41 -3.92
N LYS A 39 3.93 -15.17 -3.50
CA LYS A 39 2.90 -14.16 -3.19
C LYS A 39 2.57 -13.21 -4.33
N ARG A 40 3.44 -13.09 -5.34
CA ARG A 40 3.29 -12.09 -6.42
C ARG A 40 3.64 -12.68 -7.79
N PRO A 41 2.92 -12.31 -8.87
CA PRO A 41 3.30 -12.71 -10.23
C PRO A 41 4.74 -12.32 -10.57
N SER A 42 5.45 -13.19 -11.29
CA SER A 42 6.76 -12.87 -11.85
C SER A 42 6.61 -12.41 -13.29
N SER A 43 7.40 -11.41 -13.71
CA SER A 43 7.49 -11.04 -15.13
C SER A 43 8.05 -12.17 -15.98
N ASP A 44 8.91 -13.00 -15.41
CA ASP A 44 9.59 -14.11 -16.10
C ASP A 44 8.63 -15.24 -16.52
N ASP A 45 7.39 -15.22 -16.02
CA ASP A 45 6.36 -16.20 -16.36
C ASP A 45 5.71 -15.91 -17.74
N PHE A 46 6.10 -14.82 -18.41
CA PHE A 46 5.46 -14.33 -19.64
C PHE A 46 6.48 -14.00 -20.73
N SER A 47 6.12 -14.28 -21.99
CA SER A 47 6.92 -13.90 -23.16
C SER A 47 6.42 -12.62 -23.84
N GLN A 48 5.15 -12.25 -23.67
CA GLN A 48 4.56 -11.04 -24.24
C GLN A 48 5.00 -9.83 -23.41
N PRO A 49 5.67 -8.82 -24.00
CA PRO A 49 6.14 -7.63 -23.29
C PRO A 49 5.05 -6.95 -22.46
N ILE A 50 3.83 -6.85 -22.98
CA ILE A 50 2.72 -6.22 -22.25
C ILE A 50 2.34 -7.00 -20.99
N LEU A 51 2.36 -8.33 -21.02
CA LEU A 51 2.04 -9.16 -19.85
C LEU A 51 3.17 -9.11 -18.82
N MET A 52 4.43 -9.08 -19.26
CA MET A 52 5.58 -8.84 -18.38
C MET A 52 5.43 -7.49 -17.66
N ALA A 53 5.07 -6.43 -18.40
CA ALA A 53 4.89 -5.09 -17.87
C ALA A 53 3.74 -5.02 -16.85
N ILE A 54 2.60 -5.65 -17.15
CA ILE A 54 1.46 -5.75 -16.21
C ILE A 54 1.87 -6.55 -14.97
N ALA A 55 2.58 -7.67 -15.11
CA ALA A 55 3.09 -8.47 -13.99
C ALA A 55 4.07 -7.70 -13.08
N ILE A 56 4.77 -6.69 -13.59
CA ILE A 56 5.54 -5.76 -12.76
C ILE A 56 4.60 -4.74 -12.11
N GLY A 57 3.70 -4.13 -12.89
CA GLY A 57 2.73 -3.12 -12.46
C GLY A 57 1.91 -3.52 -11.22
N VAL A 58 1.50 -4.79 -11.11
CA VAL A 58 0.73 -5.29 -9.96
C VAL A 58 1.45 -5.14 -8.62
N ASN A 59 2.78 -4.96 -8.60
CA ASN A 59 3.56 -4.75 -7.37
C ASN A 59 3.36 -3.36 -6.75
N THR A 60 2.59 -2.48 -7.40
CA THR A 60 2.28 -1.15 -6.90
C THR A 60 1.55 -1.15 -5.54
N ALA A 61 1.57 0.00 -4.88
CA ALA A 61 0.64 0.33 -3.80
C ALA A 61 -0.74 0.70 -4.39
N ASN A 62 -1.82 0.34 -3.69
CA ASN A 62 -3.19 0.69 -4.05
C ASN A 62 -4.10 0.62 -2.80
N PRO A 63 -5.24 1.35 -2.78
CA PRO A 63 -6.13 1.41 -1.62
C PRO A 63 -6.59 0.04 -1.18
N HIS A 64 -6.48 -0.27 0.11
CA HIS A 64 -6.85 -1.56 0.72
C HIS A 64 -6.28 -2.81 0.02
N ASN A 65 -5.29 -2.66 -0.87
CA ASN A 65 -4.86 -3.72 -1.78
C ASN A 65 -6.03 -4.35 -2.58
N THR A 66 -7.02 -3.54 -2.98
CA THR A 66 -8.18 -3.98 -3.77
C THR A 66 -7.78 -4.47 -5.16
N GLN A 67 -6.71 -3.90 -5.72
CA GLN A 67 -6.20 -4.17 -7.06
C GLN A 67 -7.29 -4.01 -8.12
N ALA A 68 -7.98 -2.87 -8.06
CA ALA A 68 -9.18 -2.54 -8.84
C ALA A 68 -8.87 -2.13 -10.28
N TRP A 69 -8.15 -2.97 -11.01
CA TRP A 69 -7.81 -2.76 -12.43
C TRP A 69 -8.13 -4.00 -13.25
N LYS A 70 -8.51 -3.79 -14.51
CA LYS A 70 -8.70 -4.83 -15.52
C LYS A 70 -8.17 -4.36 -16.88
N PHE A 71 -7.75 -5.29 -17.72
CA PHE A 71 -7.03 -5.02 -18.97
C PHE A 71 -7.62 -5.79 -20.13
N LYS A 72 -7.88 -5.09 -21.24
CA LYS A 72 -8.06 -5.71 -22.55
C LYS A 72 -6.72 -5.74 -23.26
N VAL A 73 -6.16 -6.93 -23.49
CA VAL A 73 -4.91 -7.09 -24.23
C VAL A 73 -5.20 -7.02 -25.72
N VAL A 74 -4.59 -6.05 -26.41
CA VAL A 74 -4.82 -5.79 -27.84
C VAL A 74 -3.76 -6.45 -28.71
N SER A 75 -2.52 -6.52 -28.22
CA SER A 75 -1.39 -7.20 -28.87
C SER A 75 -0.31 -7.50 -27.83
N ASP A 76 0.78 -8.15 -28.24
CA ASP A 76 1.96 -8.41 -27.40
C ASP A 76 2.57 -7.17 -26.74
N THR A 77 2.30 -5.98 -27.28
CA THR A 77 2.85 -4.71 -26.81
C THR A 77 1.79 -3.68 -26.42
N LYS A 78 0.50 -4.02 -26.49
CA LYS A 78 -0.58 -3.04 -26.29
C LYS A 78 -1.71 -3.59 -25.43
N ALA A 79 -2.13 -2.80 -24.44
CA ALA A 79 -3.31 -3.09 -23.63
C ALA A 79 -4.10 -1.81 -23.33
N ILE A 80 -5.39 -1.99 -23.07
CA ILE A 80 -6.29 -0.93 -22.61
C ILE A 80 -6.63 -1.24 -21.16
N MET A 81 -6.41 -0.29 -20.27
CA MET A 81 -6.66 -0.40 -18.83
C MET A 81 -8.00 0.23 -18.48
N TYR A 82 -8.74 -0.43 -17.60
CA TYR A 82 -9.99 0.02 -16.99
C TYR A 82 -9.88 -0.13 -15.48
N VAL A 83 -10.69 0.62 -14.75
CA VAL A 83 -10.97 0.31 -13.34
C VAL A 83 -11.87 -0.93 -13.26
N ASP A 84 -11.65 -1.79 -12.29
CA ASP A 84 -12.55 -2.89 -11.95
C ASP A 84 -13.61 -2.38 -10.96
N GLU A 85 -14.80 -2.09 -11.49
CA GLU A 85 -15.97 -1.58 -10.77
C GLU A 85 -16.47 -2.50 -9.65
N THR A 86 -16.11 -3.79 -9.68
CA THR A 86 -16.47 -4.74 -8.64
C THR A 86 -15.58 -4.65 -7.39
N ARG A 87 -14.52 -3.83 -7.45
CA ARG A 87 -13.48 -3.71 -6.43
C ARG A 87 -13.30 -2.29 -5.91
N LEU A 88 -14.35 -1.48 -6.02
CA LEU A 88 -14.40 -0.13 -5.47
C LEU A 88 -14.54 -0.13 -3.95
N LEU A 89 -14.49 1.07 -3.39
CA LEU A 89 -14.62 1.37 -1.97
C LEU A 89 -15.75 2.40 -1.77
N PRO A 90 -17.02 2.05 -2.06
CA PRO A 90 -18.13 3.00 -2.08
C PRO A 90 -18.41 3.65 -0.71
N ALA A 91 -18.01 3.02 0.41
CA ALA A 91 -18.22 3.61 1.73
C ALA A 91 -17.17 4.66 2.09
N THR A 92 -15.91 4.42 1.72
CA THR A 92 -14.75 5.26 2.14
C THR A 92 -14.18 6.14 1.04
N ASP A 93 -14.38 5.80 -0.24
CA ASP A 93 -13.84 6.52 -1.40
C ASP A 93 -14.92 6.74 -2.48
N PRO A 94 -16.08 7.39 -2.21
CA PRO A 94 -16.86 8.05 -3.26
C PRO A 94 -16.22 9.44 -3.50
N PRO A 95 -15.49 9.70 -4.60
CA PRO A 95 -15.84 9.41 -6.00
C PRO A 95 -14.88 8.42 -6.73
N ALA A 96 -14.35 7.43 -6.03
CA ALA A 96 -13.30 6.49 -6.44
C ALA A 96 -11.95 7.17 -6.70
N ARG A 97 -11.68 8.32 -6.06
CA ARG A 97 -10.46 9.10 -6.28
C ARG A 97 -9.22 8.32 -5.90
N GLN A 98 -9.21 7.67 -4.73
CA GLN A 98 -8.08 6.86 -4.29
C GLN A 98 -7.87 5.64 -5.19
N ILE A 99 -8.94 5.04 -5.72
CA ILE A 99 -8.83 3.95 -6.71
C ILE A 99 -8.09 4.41 -7.98
N HIS A 100 -8.42 5.60 -8.50
CA HIS A 100 -7.74 6.17 -9.66
C HIS A 100 -6.27 6.51 -9.37
N ILE A 101 -5.97 7.04 -8.17
CA ILE A 101 -4.58 7.21 -7.70
C ILE A 101 -3.85 5.87 -7.72
N GLY A 102 -4.46 4.79 -7.19
CA GLY A 102 -3.90 3.44 -7.24
C GLY A 102 -3.62 2.95 -8.67
N CYS A 103 -4.47 3.30 -9.63
CA CYS A 103 -4.24 3.01 -11.05
C CYS A 103 -3.07 3.82 -11.63
N GLY A 104 -2.94 5.10 -11.27
CA GLY A 104 -1.75 5.89 -11.58
C GLY A 104 -0.47 5.24 -11.05
N CYS A 105 -0.53 4.71 -9.82
CA CYS A 105 0.60 4.02 -9.22
C CYS A 105 1.00 2.77 -10.04
N PHE A 106 0.00 2.02 -10.53
CA PHE A 106 0.19 0.88 -11.43
C PHE A 106 0.89 1.30 -12.72
N LEU A 107 0.38 2.35 -13.38
CA LEU A 107 0.89 2.83 -14.67
C LEU A 107 2.36 3.25 -14.59
N GLU A 108 2.76 3.96 -13.53
CA GLU A 108 4.16 4.35 -13.36
C GLU A 108 5.03 3.16 -12.95
N THR A 109 4.54 2.22 -12.14
CA THR A 109 5.28 0.99 -11.81
C THR A 109 5.53 0.16 -13.08
N LEU A 110 4.53 0.07 -13.96
CA LEU A 110 4.65 -0.55 -15.28
C LEU A 110 5.67 0.19 -16.15
N ARG A 111 5.61 1.53 -16.21
CA ARG A 111 6.54 2.35 -17.00
C ARG A 111 8.00 2.13 -16.57
N ILE A 112 8.27 2.22 -15.26
CA ILE A 112 9.60 1.95 -14.68
C ILE A 112 10.01 0.50 -14.97
N GLY A 113 9.09 -0.44 -14.75
CA GLY A 113 9.26 -1.86 -15.02
C GLY A 113 9.71 -2.19 -16.44
N SER A 114 9.04 -1.61 -17.43
CA SER A 114 9.30 -1.82 -18.87
C SER A 114 10.74 -1.54 -19.28
N THR A 115 11.38 -0.57 -18.64
CA THR A 115 12.77 -0.21 -18.95
C THR A 115 13.76 -1.34 -18.64
N SER A 116 13.41 -2.27 -17.73
CA SER A 116 14.29 -3.38 -17.33
C SER A 116 14.46 -4.47 -18.39
N PHE A 117 13.54 -4.56 -19.35
CA PHE A 117 13.57 -5.52 -20.44
C PHE A 117 13.57 -4.83 -21.82
N GLY A 118 13.98 -3.55 -21.88
CA GLY A 118 14.27 -2.84 -23.13
C GLY A 118 13.06 -2.23 -23.85
N TYR A 119 12.00 -1.89 -23.11
CA TYR A 119 10.81 -1.23 -23.66
C TYR A 119 10.56 0.13 -23.01
N GLN A 120 10.16 1.09 -23.83
CA GLN A 120 9.57 2.36 -23.41
C GLN A 120 8.04 2.23 -23.39
N SER A 121 7.39 2.80 -22.37
CA SER A 121 5.93 2.80 -22.25
C SER A 121 5.34 4.16 -22.62
N TYR A 122 4.47 4.15 -23.63
CA TYR A 122 3.61 5.27 -24.02
C TYR A 122 2.24 5.04 -23.41
N ILE A 123 1.75 6.03 -22.65
CA ILE A 123 0.52 5.92 -21.87
C ILE A 123 -0.34 7.11 -22.24
N ASP A 124 -1.45 6.85 -22.90
CA ASP A 124 -2.49 7.82 -23.22
C ASP A 124 -3.59 7.73 -22.16
N LEU A 125 -3.83 8.80 -21.40
CA LEU A 125 -4.72 8.79 -20.24
C LEU A 125 -6.11 9.27 -20.63
N LEU A 126 -7.14 8.58 -20.13
CA LEU A 126 -8.56 8.92 -20.34
C LEU A 126 -8.86 9.20 -21.83
N PRO A 127 -8.61 8.24 -22.74
CA PRO A 127 -8.74 8.47 -24.19
C PRO A 127 -10.17 8.84 -24.61
N ASP A 128 -11.17 8.46 -23.79
CA ASP A 128 -12.59 8.76 -23.99
C ASP A 128 -13.08 9.94 -23.12
N GLY A 129 -12.15 10.66 -22.47
CA GLY A 129 -12.43 11.76 -21.56
C GLY A 129 -12.81 11.34 -20.12
N GLN A 130 -13.17 12.32 -19.30
CA GLN A 130 -13.64 12.11 -17.94
C GLN A 130 -15.02 11.46 -17.90
N TYR A 131 -15.34 10.79 -16.80
CA TYR A 131 -16.57 10.03 -16.63
C TYR A 131 -17.07 10.04 -15.19
N GLN A 132 -18.37 9.78 -15.04
CA GLN A 132 -19.06 9.76 -13.76
C GLN A 132 -18.84 8.43 -13.02
N PHE A 133 -19.21 8.41 -11.74
CA PHE A 133 -18.99 7.26 -10.87
C PHE A 133 -19.70 5.98 -11.35
N ASP A 134 -20.89 6.11 -11.94
CA ASP A 134 -21.69 5.01 -12.49
C ASP A 134 -21.17 4.49 -13.84
N GLU A 135 -20.28 5.24 -14.50
CA GLU A 135 -19.62 4.84 -15.75
C GLU A 135 -18.29 4.10 -15.50
N ILE A 136 -17.83 4.01 -14.24
CA ILE A 136 -16.59 3.32 -13.88
C ILE A 136 -16.59 1.89 -14.41
N GLY A 137 -15.48 1.49 -15.05
CA GLY A 137 -15.31 0.15 -15.60
C GLY A 137 -15.89 -0.06 -17.00
N THR A 138 -16.61 0.93 -17.54
CA THR A 138 -17.08 0.95 -18.94
C THR A 138 -16.12 1.72 -19.86
N LYS A 139 -15.55 2.82 -19.36
CA LYS A 139 -14.59 3.66 -20.08
C LYS A 139 -13.16 3.35 -19.66
N PRO A 140 -12.20 3.37 -20.60
CA PRO A 140 -10.81 3.12 -20.32
C PRO A 140 -10.18 4.29 -19.56
N ILE A 141 -9.23 3.96 -18.69
CA ILE A 141 -8.42 4.95 -17.97
C ILE A 141 -7.10 5.23 -18.65
N ALA A 142 -6.59 4.24 -19.40
CA ALA A 142 -5.36 4.40 -20.16
C ALA A 142 -5.27 3.42 -21.34
N VAL A 143 -4.65 3.87 -22.43
CA VAL A 143 -4.09 2.98 -23.45
C VAL A 143 -2.58 2.91 -23.23
N ILE A 144 -2.06 1.69 -23.09
CA ILE A 144 -0.65 1.40 -22.84
C ILE A 144 -0.06 0.78 -24.10
N GLU A 145 0.98 1.38 -24.63
CA GLU A 145 1.73 0.88 -25.78
C GLU A 145 3.23 0.80 -25.46
N LEU A 146 3.81 -0.38 -25.65
CA LEU A 146 5.23 -0.63 -25.44
C LEU A 146 5.97 -0.60 -26.77
N LYS A 147 7.05 0.17 -26.83
CA LYS A 147 7.95 0.20 -27.98
C LYS A 147 9.33 -0.26 -27.56
N LYS A 148 9.93 -1.15 -28.36
CA LYS A 148 11.28 -1.64 -28.12
C LYS A 148 12.26 -0.53 -28.45
N GLU A 149 12.95 -0.03 -27.44
CA GLU A 149 13.85 1.12 -27.55
C GLU A 149 15.08 0.89 -26.68
N LYS A 150 16.21 1.52 -27.06
CA LYS A 150 17.43 1.48 -26.25
C LYS A 150 17.28 2.43 -25.07
N THR A 151 16.49 2.02 -24.08
CA THR A 151 16.22 2.79 -22.86
C THR A 151 17.15 2.35 -21.74
N LYS A 152 17.72 3.32 -21.01
CA LYS A 152 18.43 3.04 -19.77
C LYS A 152 17.41 2.57 -18.73
N ARG A 153 17.69 1.44 -18.07
CA ARG A 153 16.89 0.95 -16.94
C ARG A 153 16.74 2.06 -15.90
N ASP A 154 15.50 2.35 -15.52
CA ASP A 154 15.20 3.34 -14.50
C ASP A 154 15.81 2.89 -13.16
N GLU A 155 16.49 3.81 -12.48
CA GLU A 155 17.23 3.54 -11.24
C GLU A 155 16.32 3.13 -10.07
N LEU A 156 15.02 3.44 -10.14
CA LEU A 156 14.04 3.05 -9.13
C LEU A 156 13.50 1.64 -9.34
N TYR A 157 13.87 0.94 -10.42
CA TYR A 157 13.34 -0.39 -10.72
C TYR A 157 13.55 -1.41 -9.59
N GLU A 158 14.75 -1.44 -8.99
CA GLU A 158 15.09 -2.43 -7.95
C GLU A 158 14.18 -2.30 -6.73
N HIS A 159 13.66 -1.09 -6.49
CA HIS A 159 12.81 -0.76 -5.36
C HIS A 159 11.34 -1.16 -5.55
N ILE A 160 10.91 -1.53 -6.78
CA ILE A 160 9.53 -1.96 -7.07
C ILE A 160 9.12 -3.12 -6.19
N PHE A 161 10.08 -4.00 -5.94
CA PHE A 161 9.85 -5.28 -5.34
C PHE A 161 10.13 -5.34 -3.84
N THR A 162 10.89 -4.39 -3.33
CA THR A 162 11.29 -4.29 -1.92
C THR A 162 10.38 -3.36 -1.14
N ARG A 163 9.84 -2.31 -1.79
CA ARG A 163 8.98 -1.32 -1.13
C ARG A 163 7.81 -1.94 -0.37
N ARG A 164 7.53 -1.38 0.81
CA ARG A 164 6.43 -1.79 1.69
C ARG A 164 5.79 -0.56 2.34
N THR A 165 4.49 -0.64 2.60
CA THR A 165 3.83 0.32 3.49
C THR A 165 4.14 -0.04 4.93
N ASN A 166 4.83 0.83 5.66
CA ASN A 166 5.30 0.56 7.01
C ASN A 166 4.39 1.15 8.08
N ARG A 167 3.60 0.30 8.74
CA ARG A 167 2.63 0.69 9.78
C ARG A 167 3.10 0.39 11.20
N SER A 168 4.39 0.15 11.41
CA SER A 168 4.95 -0.07 12.74
C SER A 168 5.05 1.24 13.52
N LYS A 169 5.62 1.19 14.73
CA LYS A 169 6.10 2.40 15.39
C LYS A 169 7.43 2.79 14.75
N TYR A 170 7.63 4.08 14.47
CA TYR A 170 8.89 4.59 13.95
C TYR A 170 9.86 4.92 15.08
N HIS A 171 11.14 4.99 14.74
CA HIS A 171 12.22 5.35 15.65
C HIS A 171 12.14 6.84 16.01
N GLU A 172 12.69 7.21 17.15
CA GLU A 172 12.70 8.61 17.62
C GLU A 172 13.63 9.51 16.79
N GLU A 173 14.58 8.90 16.08
CA GLU A 173 15.48 9.60 15.17
C GLU A 173 14.67 10.31 14.06
N LYS A 174 14.73 11.64 14.04
CA LYS A 174 14.09 12.47 13.03
C LYS A 174 14.78 12.28 11.67
N LEU A 175 14.03 12.43 10.59
CA LEU A 175 14.60 12.48 9.24
C LEU A 175 15.43 13.76 9.10
N ASP A 176 16.68 13.62 8.68
CA ASP A 176 17.54 14.74 8.34
C ASP A 176 17.16 15.35 6.97
N VAL A 177 17.55 16.61 6.77
CA VAL A 177 17.23 17.39 5.57
C VAL A 177 17.82 16.75 4.31
N ASP A 178 19.06 16.23 4.39
CA ASP A 178 19.74 15.57 3.26
C ASP A 178 18.96 14.33 2.77
N THR A 179 18.40 13.55 3.69
CA THR A 179 17.55 12.41 3.36
C THR A 179 16.26 12.84 2.64
N ILE A 180 15.63 13.94 3.08
CA ILE A 180 14.42 14.48 2.44
C ILE A 180 14.74 15.06 1.06
N GLU A 181 15.86 15.78 0.91
CA GLU A 181 16.29 16.33 -0.38
C GLU A 181 16.61 15.22 -1.38
N LYS A 182 17.30 14.15 -0.95
CA LYS A 182 17.55 12.96 -1.77
C LYS A 182 16.24 12.28 -2.20
N LEU A 183 15.32 12.08 -1.26
CA LEU A 183 13.99 11.53 -1.53
C LEU A 183 13.25 12.32 -2.63
N ILE A 184 13.23 13.65 -2.51
CA ILE A 184 12.58 14.53 -3.49
C ILE A 184 13.30 14.45 -4.85
N SER A 185 14.63 14.45 -4.86
CA SER A 185 15.43 14.40 -6.09
C SER A 185 15.12 13.15 -6.94
N TYR A 186 15.01 11.98 -6.29
CA TYR A 186 14.67 10.73 -6.97
C TYR A 186 13.21 10.67 -7.42
N THR A 187 12.31 11.37 -6.72
CA THR A 187 10.89 11.42 -7.06
C THR A 187 10.68 12.14 -8.39
N SER A 188 11.25 13.34 -8.56
CA SER A 188 11.07 14.19 -9.76
C SER A 188 9.59 14.30 -10.20
N PRO A 189 8.69 14.80 -9.34
CA PRO A 189 7.26 14.83 -9.60
C PRO A 189 6.93 15.76 -10.78
N LYS A 190 5.89 15.43 -11.54
CA LYS A 190 5.49 16.16 -12.75
C LYS A 190 4.13 16.85 -12.66
N ALA A 191 3.24 16.33 -11.83
CA ALA A 191 1.86 16.80 -11.72
C ALA A 191 1.49 17.26 -10.31
N SER A 192 2.20 16.79 -9.30
CA SER A 192 1.91 17.08 -7.89
C SER A 192 3.04 17.88 -7.24
N SER A 193 2.65 18.86 -6.42
CA SER A 193 3.54 19.45 -5.42
C SER A 193 3.60 18.54 -4.20
N ILE A 194 4.82 18.22 -3.73
CA ILE A 194 5.04 17.41 -2.53
C ILE A 194 5.50 18.33 -1.40
N LEU A 195 4.67 18.48 -0.38
CA LEU A 195 4.88 19.39 0.73
C LEU A 195 5.10 18.61 2.03
N PHE A 196 5.87 19.19 2.94
CA PHE A 196 6.30 18.54 4.17
C PHE A 196 6.00 19.40 5.40
N LYS A 197 5.68 18.73 6.50
CA LYS A 197 5.48 19.29 7.82
C LYS A 197 6.23 18.45 8.85
N TYR A 198 7.03 19.10 9.70
CA TYR A 198 7.94 18.41 10.63
C TYR A 198 8.22 19.22 11.92
N SER A 199 7.59 20.38 12.10
CA SER A 199 7.65 21.12 13.36
C SER A 199 6.82 20.40 14.42
N ASP A 200 7.21 20.48 15.70
CA ASP A 200 6.49 19.73 16.76
C ASP A 200 5.02 20.18 16.86
N LEU A 201 4.73 21.47 16.64
CA LEU A 201 3.37 22.00 16.59
C LEU A 201 2.58 21.46 15.39
N ASP A 202 3.18 21.47 14.18
CA ASP A 202 2.52 20.89 13.01
C ASP A 202 2.25 19.40 13.21
N MET A 203 3.22 18.65 13.72
CA MET A 203 3.08 17.22 13.97
C MET A 203 1.98 16.93 14.98
N GLN A 204 1.85 17.73 16.04
CA GLN A 204 0.75 17.60 17.00
C GLN A 204 -0.61 17.81 16.31
N ASN A 205 -0.81 18.94 15.65
CA ASN A 205 -2.09 19.29 15.02
C ASN A 205 -2.48 18.30 13.91
N LEU A 206 -1.53 17.92 13.05
CA LEU A 206 -1.77 16.97 11.96
C LEU A 206 -2.06 15.56 12.49
N ASN A 207 -1.37 15.13 13.56
CA ASN A 207 -1.64 13.86 14.19
C ASN A 207 -3.03 13.84 14.84
N ASP A 208 -3.45 14.92 15.50
CA ASP A 208 -4.77 14.99 16.12
C ASP A 208 -5.89 14.92 15.06
N MET A 209 -5.78 15.68 13.96
CA MET A 209 -6.74 15.60 12.84
C MET A 209 -6.75 14.22 12.18
N CYS A 210 -5.58 13.61 11.93
CA CYS A 210 -5.51 12.27 11.35
C CYS A 210 -6.05 11.19 12.31
N PHE A 211 -5.89 11.38 13.63
CA PHE A 211 -6.47 10.50 14.64
C PHE A 211 -8.00 10.59 14.66
N GLU A 212 -8.56 11.81 14.64
CA GLU A 212 -10.01 12.02 14.59
C GLU A 212 -10.61 11.48 13.28
N ALA A 213 -9.94 11.65 12.14
CA ALA A 213 -10.35 11.04 10.87
C ALA A 213 -10.39 9.51 10.95
N MET A 214 -9.36 8.87 11.51
CA MET A 214 -9.35 7.42 11.71
C MET A 214 -10.45 6.96 12.68
N LYS A 215 -10.71 7.72 13.74
CA LYS A 215 -11.80 7.46 14.68
C LYS A 215 -13.15 7.49 13.97
N ILE A 216 -13.43 8.52 13.16
CA ILE A 216 -14.64 8.61 12.34
C ILE A 216 -14.79 7.38 11.44
N GLU A 217 -13.73 6.96 10.74
CA GLU A 217 -13.76 5.79 9.85
C GLU A 217 -14.09 4.49 10.62
N VAL A 218 -13.50 4.26 11.80
CA VAL A 218 -13.74 3.02 12.55
C VAL A 218 -15.03 3.01 13.35
N THR A 219 -15.59 4.16 13.71
CA THR A 219 -16.88 4.26 14.41
C THR A 219 -18.08 4.36 13.47
N THR A 220 -17.87 4.75 12.22
CA THR A 220 -18.91 4.76 11.20
C THR A 220 -19.13 3.34 10.69
N TYR A 221 -20.35 2.81 10.84
CA TYR A 221 -20.63 1.38 10.60
C TYR A 221 -20.27 0.92 9.18
N ARG A 222 -20.70 1.68 8.15
CA ARG A 222 -20.50 1.28 6.75
C ARG A 222 -19.03 1.29 6.32
N THR A 223 -18.24 2.22 6.82
CA THR A 223 -16.80 2.33 6.53
C THR A 223 -16.03 1.25 7.29
N MET A 224 -16.38 1.01 8.55
CA MET A 224 -15.79 -0.08 9.33
C MET A 224 -16.13 -1.46 8.76
N GLU A 225 -17.32 -1.63 8.18
CA GLU A 225 -17.70 -2.87 7.49
C GLU A 225 -16.91 -3.07 6.20
N GLU A 226 -16.68 -2.02 5.41
CA GLU A 226 -15.81 -2.07 4.23
C GLU A 226 -14.35 -2.43 4.64
N ASN A 227 -13.83 -1.83 5.70
CA ASN A 227 -12.54 -2.19 6.29
C ASN A 227 -12.48 -3.66 6.73
N ARG A 228 -13.53 -4.16 7.37
CA ARG A 228 -13.63 -5.57 7.77
C ARG A 228 -13.55 -6.49 6.56
N ILE A 229 -14.25 -6.15 5.47
CA ILE A 229 -14.28 -6.93 4.23
C ILE A 229 -12.91 -6.95 3.56
N TRP A 230 -12.10 -5.89 3.66
CA TRP A 230 -10.76 -5.82 3.06
C TRP A 230 -9.62 -6.26 3.98
N LEU A 231 -9.87 -6.49 5.27
CA LEU A 231 -8.88 -7.02 6.19
C LEU A 231 -8.81 -8.56 6.11
N ARG A 232 -7.65 -9.11 5.77
CA ARG A 232 -7.40 -10.55 5.75
C ARG A 232 -6.85 -10.99 7.11
N ARG A 233 -7.73 -11.41 8.02
CA ARG A 233 -7.37 -11.81 9.39
C ARG A 233 -6.62 -13.14 9.52
N ASN A 234 -6.48 -13.88 8.42
CA ASN A 234 -5.83 -15.19 8.37
C ASN A 234 -4.98 -15.30 7.11
N GLN A 235 -3.74 -15.78 7.24
CA GLN A 235 -2.86 -15.98 6.09
C GLN A 235 -3.41 -16.95 5.03
N LYS A 236 -4.18 -17.97 5.42
CA LYS A 236 -4.83 -18.87 4.46
C LYS A 236 -5.86 -18.12 3.60
N ILE A 237 -6.64 -17.23 4.22
CA ILE A 237 -7.61 -16.38 3.50
C ILE A 237 -6.87 -15.36 2.63
N ALA A 238 -5.78 -14.76 3.13
CA ALA A 238 -4.95 -13.86 2.35
C ALA A 238 -4.32 -14.55 1.13
N ALA A 239 -3.86 -15.80 1.28
CA ALA A 239 -3.28 -16.59 0.21
C ALA A 239 -4.31 -17.05 -0.84
N ASP A 240 -5.53 -17.34 -0.40
CA ASP A 240 -6.65 -17.71 -1.29
C ASP A 240 -7.18 -16.50 -2.07
N LYS A 241 -7.47 -15.38 -1.39
CA LYS A 241 -8.05 -14.18 -2.00
C LYS A 241 -7.03 -13.33 -2.77
N ARG A 242 -5.76 -13.34 -2.33
CA ARG A 242 -4.62 -12.63 -2.93
C ARG A 242 -4.81 -11.11 -3.05
N ASP A 243 -5.64 -10.53 -2.21
CA ASP A 243 -5.98 -9.12 -2.11
C ASP A 243 -6.18 -8.73 -0.63
N GLY A 244 -6.54 -7.47 -0.38
CA GLY A 244 -6.76 -7.01 1.00
C GLY A 244 -5.48 -6.81 1.79
N ILE A 245 -5.63 -6.30 3.01
CA ILE A 245 -4.53 -6.07 3.96
C ILE A 245 -4.43 -7.30 4.86
N ASP A 246 -3.32 -8.03 4.80
CA ASP A 246 -3.07 -9.15 5.72
C ASP A 246 -2.35 -8.68 7.00
N LEU A 247 -2.57 -9.39 8.10
CA LEU A 247 -2.02 -8.98 9.41
C LEU A 247 -0.49 -8.92 9.45
N LYS A 248 0.20 -9.80 8.71
CA LYS A 248 1.67 -9.84 8.67
C LYS A 248 2.20 -8.59 7.96
N SER A 249 1.69 -8.28 6.75
CA SER A 249 2.07 -7.07 6.03
C SER A 249 1.59 -5.77 6.68
N ASN A 250 0.65 -5.86 7.63
CA ASN A 250 0.24 -4.75 8.49
C ASN A 250 1.23 -4.45 9.65
N GLY A 251 2.34 -5.20 9.74
CA GLY A 251 3.37 -5.03 10.77
C GLY A 251 3.01 -5.65 12.12
N MET A 252 2.09 -6.61 12.16
CA MET A 252 1.77 -7.35 13.39
C MET A 252 2.80 -8.45 13.63
N GLY A 253 3.53 -8.38 14.75
CA GLY A 253 4.50 -9.40 15.14
C GLY A 253 3.87 -10.79 15.34
N ASP A 254 4.70 -11.84 15.31
CA ASP A 254 4.25 -13.23 15.26
C ASP A 254 3.39 -13.67 16.44
N ILE A 255 3.74 -13.24 17.65
CA ILE A 255 3.00 -13.61 18.88
C ILE A 255 1.60 -12.97 18.87
N PRO A 256 1.43 -11.64 18.73
CA PRO A 256 0.11 -11.02 18.57
C PRO A 256 -0.69 -11.60 17.39
N ARG A 257 -0.03 -11.90 16.26
CA ARG A 257 -0.65 -12.49 15.07
C ARG A 257 -1.24 -13.86 15.37
N PHE A 258 -0.49 -14.76 16.01
CA PHE A 258 -0.96 -16.10 16.36
C PHE A 258 -2.23 -16.08 17.22
N PHE A 259 -2.29 -15.19 18.21
CA PHE A 259 -3.49 -15.03 19.03
C PHE A 259 -4.65 -14.41 18.24
N SER A 260 -4.37 -13.42 17.39
CA SER A 260 -5.36 -12.79 16.51
C SER A 260 -5.96 -13.79 15.52
N GLU A 261 -5.13 -14.59 14.84
CA GLU A 261 -5.57 -15.62 13.87
C GLU A 261 -6.42 -16.71 14.53
N LYS A 262 -6.09 -17.10 15.78
CA LYS A 262 -6.92 -18.05 16.56
C LYS A 262 -8.27 -17.47 16.97
N LEU A 263 -8.32 -16.17 17.29
CA LEU A 263 -9.56 -15.46 17.61
C LEU A 263 -10.40 -15.18 16.34
N ALA A 264 -9.72 -15.05 15.19
CA ALA A 264 -10.28 -14.76 13.87
C ALA A 264 -11.05 -15.92 13.23
N LYS A 265 -11.24 -17.08 13.89
CA LYS A 265 -12.34 -18.00 13.54
C LYS A 265 -13.69 -17.27 13.50
N ALA A 266 -13.78 -16.10 14.12
CA ALA A 266 -14.88 -15.19 14.00
C ALA A 266 -14.62 -14.07 12.99
N ASP A 267 -14.81 -14.35 11.70
CA ASP A 267 -14.95 -13.31 10.66
C ASP A 267 -16.32 -12.58 10.72
N ALA A 268 -17.00 -12.70 11.86
CA ALA A 268 -18.35 -12.23 12.06
C ALA A 268 -18.35 -10.70 12.29
N PRO A 269 -19.24 -9.94 11.61
CA PRO A 269 -19.42 -8.51 11.80
C PRO A 269 -19.48 -8.08 13.28
N LYS A 270 -20.12 -8.92 14.12
CA LYS A 270 -20.30 -8.71 15.56
C LYS A 270 -19.02 -8.47 16.38
N TYR A 271 -17.83 -8.80 15.87
CA TYR A 271 -16.57 -8.53 16.56
C TYR A 271 -15.89 -7.26 16.06
N ALA A 272 -15.92 -6.98 14.75
CA ALA A 272 -15.29 -5.79 14.18
C ALA A 272 -15.92 -4.49 14.71
N HIS A 273 -17.23 -4.52 14.98
CA HIS A 273 -18.02 -3.36 15.43
C HIS A 273 -18.10 -3.21 16.96
N LYS A 274 -17.40 -4.02 17.77
CA LYS A 274 -17.43 -3.78 19.23
C LYS A 274 -16.50 -2.64 19.59
N GLU A 275 -17.02 -1.75 20.43
CA GLU A 275 -16.29 -0.62 21.01
C GLU A 275 -14.91 -1.02 21.54
N LYS A 276 -14.81 -2.12 22.30
CA LYS A 276 -13.53 -2.61 22.82
C LYS A 276 -12.45 -2.80 21.74
N TYR A 277 -12.80 -3.34 20.57
CA TYR A 277 -11.82 -3.53 19.49
C TYR A 277 -11.45 -2.21 18.84
N GLN A 278 -12.43 -1.33 18.60
CA GLN A 278 -12.20 0.02 18.06
C GLN A 278 -11.29 0.83 19.00
N THR A 279 -11.54 0.82 20.31
CA THR A 279 -10.70 1.50 21.30
C THR A 279 -9.27 0.95 21.31
N MET A 280 -9.09 -0.37 21.28
CA MET A 280 -7.76 -0.99 21.23
C MET A 280 -7.01 -0.62 19.94
N PHE A 281 -7.70 -0.64 18.80
CA PHE A 281 -7.14 -0.23 17.51
C PHE A 281 -6.72 1.24 17.53
N LEU A 282 -7.61 2.14 17.98
CA LEU A 282 -7.34 3.58 18.06
C LEU A 282 -6.18 3.89 19.01
N LYS A 283 -6.09 3.22 20.15
CA LYS A 283 -4.94 3.37 21.05
C LYS A 283 -3.62 3.04 20.34
N SER A 284 -3.55 1.89 19.66
CA SER A 284 -2.36 1.50 18.91
C SER A 284 -2.07 2.44 17.74
N PHE A 285 -3.11 2.91 17.05
CA PHE A 285 -2.98 3.89 15.97
C PHE A 285 -2.39 5.20 16.48
N LYS A 286 -2.87 5.72 17.62
CA LYS A 286 -2.36 6.95 18.25
C LYS A 286 -0.88 6.84 18.60
N GLU A 287 -0.47 5.76 19.25
CA GLU A 287 0.93 5.50 19.61
C GLU A 287 1.86 5.45 18.39
N LYS A 288 1.38 4.85 17.29
CA LYS A 288 2.11 4.82 16.03
C LYS A 288 2.16 6.21 15.42
N LEU A 289 1.04 6.92 15.37
CA LEU A 289 0.93 8.24 14.75
C LEU A 289 1.88 9.25 15.40
N SER A 290 1.98 9.24 16.74
CA SER A 290 2.91 10.09 17.50
C SER A 290 4.40 9.80 17.27
N SER A 291 4.75 8.67 16.63
CA SER A 291 6.15 8.35 16.30
C SER A 291 6.62 8.93 14.96
N SER A 292 5.75 9.60 14.21
CA SER A 292 6.06 10.15 12.89
C SER A 292 7.12 11.26 13.00
N SER A 293 8.15 11.22 12.15
CA SER A 293 9.17 12.27 12.07
C SER A 293 8.71 13.46 11.22
N ALA A 294 7.91 13.18 10.19
CA ALA A 294 7.33 14.19 9.30
C ALA A 294 6.00 13.70 8.71
N VAL A 295 5.19 14.64 8.26
CA VAL A 295 4.05 14.40 7.37
C VAL A 295 4.38 14.96 5.99
N ALA A 296 4.18 14.15 4.96
CA ALA A 296 4.24 14.59 3.56
C ALA A 296 2.84 14.52 2.95
N TYR A 297 2.50 15.47 2.10
CA TYR A 297 1.23 15.48 1.38
C TYR A 297 1.39 15.97 -0.05
N PHE A 298 0.55 15.42 -0.92
CA PHE A 298 0.58 15.68 -2.36
C PHE A 298 -0.56 16.61 -2.72
N VAL A 299 -0.26 17.71 -3.40
CA VAL A 299 -1.25 18.69 -3.86
C VAL A 299 -1.22 18.76 -5.37
N THR A 300 -2.39 18.65 -6.00
CA THR A 300 -2.58 18.91 -7.43
C THR A 300 -3.24 20.27 -7.62
N GLU A 301 -2.93 20.96 -8.73
CA GLU A 301 -3.48 22.29 -9.02
C GLU A 301 -4.99 22.27 -9.27
N ASN A 302 -5.49 21.15 -9.78
CA ASN A 302 -6.91 20.90 -10.01
C ASN A 302 -7.31 19.57 -9.35
N ASN A 303 -8.59 19.19 -9.48
CA ASN A 303 -9.14 17.95 -8.92
C ASN A 303 -9.89 17.12 -9.97
N ALA A 304 -9.34 17.03 -11.18
CA ALA A 304 -9.87 16.20 -12.25
C ALA A 304 -9.34 14.75 -12.17
N GLN A 305 -10.00 13.83 -12.88
CA GLN A 305 -9.58 12.42 -12.89
C GLN A 305 -8.15 12.21 -13.39
N ASP A 306 -7.65 13.05 -14.30
CA ASP A 306 -6.27 12.97 -14.77
C ASP A 306 -5.28 13.44 -13.70
N ASP A 307 -5.63 14.42 -12.86
CA ASP A 307 -4.84 14.80 -11.68
C ASP A 307 -4.69 13.64 -10.71
N TRP A 308 -5.77 12.88 -10.47
CA TRP A 308 -5.74 11.71 -9.58
C TRP A 308 -4.77 10.64 -10.09
N ILE A 309 -4.87 10.31 -11.37
CA ILE A 309 -4.00 9.31 -12.00
C ILE A 309 -2.55 9.80 -12.00
N LYS A 310 -2.29 11.04 -12.41
CA LYS A 310 -0.93 11.59 -12.44
C LYS A 310 -0.32 11.72 -11.04
N CYS A 311 -1.11 12.06 -10.02
CA CYS A 311 -0.65 12.05 -8.63
C CYS A 311 -0.23 10.64 -8.19
N GLY A 312 -0.97 9.59 -8.58
CA GLY A 312 -0.56 8.21 -8.36
C GLY A 312 0.77 7.87 -9.03
N MET A 313 1.02 8.40 -10.23
CA MET A 313 2.30 8.22 -10.93
C MET A 313 3.45 8.87 -10.16
N ASP A 314 3.29 10.13 -9.74
CA ASP A 314 4.29 10.83 -8.92
C ASP A 314 4.51 10.12 -7.57
N PHE A 315 3.44 9.66 -6.91
CA PHE A 315 3.53 8.92 -5.66
C PHE A 315 4.27 7.59 -5.82
N THR A 316 4.13 6.88 -6.95
CA THR A 316 4.91 5.66 -7.18
C THR A 316 6.40 5.94 -7.15
N ARG A 317 6.86 7.04 -7.77
CA ARG A 317 8.28 7.43 -7.74
C ARG A 317 8.71 7.80 -6.32
N PHE A 318 7.88 8.55 -5.60
CA PHE A 318 8.13 8.89 -4.19
C PHE A 318 8.25 7.66 -3.29
N ASN A 319 7.34 6.70 -3.46
CA ASN A 319 7.31 5.48 -2.67
C ASN A 319 8.52 4.57 -2.96
N LEU A 320 9.01 4.57 -4.19
CA LEU A 320 10.28 3.90 -4.56
C LEU A 320 11.50 4.64 -4.02
N ALA A 321 11.50 5.96 -4.12
CA ALA A 321 12.55 6.80 -3.58
C ALA A 321 12.68 6.63 -2.06
N ALA A 322 11.56 6.48 -1.35
CA ALA A 322 11.54 6.23 0.08
C ALA A 322 12.23 4.91 0.45
N ASP A 323 11.94 3.83 -0.29
CA ASP A 323 12.65 2.56 -0.12
C ASP A 323 14.16 2.72 -0.40
N ARG A 324 14.53 3.49 -1.44
CA ARG A 324 15.93 3.78 -1.77
C ARG A 324 16.67 4.58 -0.70
N THR A 325 16.00 5.51 -0.03
CA THR A 325 16.60 6.36 1.00
C THR A 325 16.41 5.83 2.43
N GLY A 326 15.80 4.64 2.59
CA GLY A 326 15.54 4.04 3.90
C GLY A 326 14.45 4.75 4.70
N VAL A 327 13.58 5.51 4.03
CA VAL A 327 12.45 6.21 4.64
C VAL A 327 11.24 5.27 4.70
N ALA A 328 10.74 5.02 5.90
CA ALA A 328 9.50 4.30 6.12
C ALA A 328 8.30 5.23 5.91
N LEU A 329 7.26 4.76 5.22
CA LEU A 329 6.04 5.54 4.99
C LEU A 329 4.74 4.77 5.23
N HIS A 330 3.71 5.51 5.65
CA HIS A 330 2.34 5.02 5.80
C HIS A 330 1.32 6.09 5.43
N HIS A 331 0.28 5.69 4.71
CA HIS A 331 -0.82 6.54 4.30
C HIS A 331 -1.69 6.94 5.49
N LEU A 332 -2.15 8.19 5.48
CA LEU A 332 -3.11 8.78 6.42
C LEU A 332 -4.31 9.37 5.66
N ASN A 333 -4.69 8.73 4.55
CA ASN A 333 -5.67 9.26 3.60
C ASN A 333 -7.10 9.34 4.15
N GLN A 334 -7.37 8.80 5.35
CA GLN A 334 -8.66 8.91 6.04
C GLN A 334 -9.18 10.34 6.03
N VAL A 335 -8.32 11.30 6.40
CA VAL A 335 -8.66 12.72 6.50
C VAL A 335 -9.06 13.35 5.15
N LEU A 336 -8.77 12.68 4.04
CA LEU A 336 -9.09 13.14 2.69
C LEU A 336 -10.34 12.48 2.10
N GLN A 337 -10.99 11.56 2.82
CA GLN A 337 -12.15 10.82 2.31
C GLN A 337 -13.37 11.75 2.18
N GLU A 338 -14.17 11.52 1.15
CA GLU A 338 -15.19 12.47 0.68
C GLU A 338 -16.61 11.98 0.99
N TYR A 339 -16.81 11.45 2.21
CA TYR A 339 -18.13 11.15 2.77
C TYR A 339 -18.49 12.10 3.91
N ASN A 340 -19.79 12.23 4.19
CA ASN A 340 -20.36 13.29 5.01
C ASN A 340 -19.69 13.48 6.38
N GLU A 341 -19.49 12.39 7.13
CA GLU A 341 -18.92 12.42 8.48
C GLU A 341 -17.44 12.85 8.49
N MET A 342 -16.75 12.77 7.35
CA MET A 342 -15.35 13.23 7.22
C MET A 342 -15.24 14.72 6.90
N ASN A 343 -16.32 15.38 6.47
CA ASN A 343 -16.26 16.75 5.94
C ASN A 343 -15.64 17.76 6.92
N GLU A 344 -16.00 17.72 8.19
CA GLU A 344 -15.52 18.68 9.19
C GLU A 344 -14.00 18.58 9.37
N VAL A 345 -13.50 17.38 9.71
CA VAL A 345 -12.06 17.17 9.91
C VAL A 345 -11.25 17.34 8.62
N ARG A 346 -11.84 17.01 7.46
CA ARG A 346 -11.20 17.27 6.15
C ARG A 346 -11.04 18.76 5.89
N MET A 347 -12.09 19.56 6.12
CA MET A 347 -12.02 21.02 5.96
C MET A 347 -11.06 21.65 6.96
N GLU A 348 -11.02 21.16 8.20
CA GLU A 348 -10.02 21.58 9.19
C GLU A 348 -8.59 21.33 8.69
N PHE A 349 -8.33 20.13 8.17
CA PHE A 349 -7.03 19.76 7.61
C PHE A 349 -6.66 20.64 6.41
N GLU A 350 -7.56 20.79 5.43
CA GLU A 350 -7.38 21.63 4.23
C GLU A 350 -7.07 23.09 4.61
N ASN A 351 -7.80 23.65 5.60
CA ASN A 351 -7.56 24.99 6.11
C ASN A 351 -6.20 25.10 6.82
N TYR A 352 -5.83 24.12 7.64
CA TYR A 352 -4.57 24.11 8.39
C TYR A 352 -3.35 24.12 7.45
N VAL A 353 -3.40 23.35 6.37
CA VAL A 353 -2.32 23.32 5.37
C VAL A 353 -2.46 24.40 4.27
N ASN A 354 -3.49 25.25 4.38
CA ASN A 354 -3.80 26.34 3.45
C ASN A 354 -3.94 25.87 1.98
N VAL A 355 -4.61 24.75 1.76
CA VAL A 355 -4.95 24.26 0.42
C VAL A 355 -6.43 24.53 0.18
N LYS A 356 -6.74 25.22 -0.93
CA LYS A 356 -8.10 25.65 -1.27
C LYS A 356 -8.42 25.28 -2.72
N PRO A 357 -9.70 25.04 -3.06
CA PRO A 357 -10.11 24.84 -4.45
C PRO A 357 -9.59 25.97 -5.37
N PRO A 358 -9.16 25.67 -6.61
CA PRO A 358 -9.28 24.37 -7.29
C PRO A 358 -8.23 23.31 -6.88
N GLN A 359 -7.24 23.68 -6.07
CA GLN A 359 -6.21 22.74 -5.61
C GLN A 359 -6.82 21.67 -4.71
N LYS A 360 -6.23 20.47 -4.73
CA LYS A 360 -6.68 19.35 -3.90
C LYS A 360 -5.51 18.59 -3.30
N ILE A 361 -5.64 18.25 -2.03
CA ILE A 361 -4.75 17.30 -1.36
C ILE A 361 -5.15 15.89 -1.78
N GLN A 362 -4.27 15.19 -2.49
CA GLN A 362 -4.54 13.88 -3.05
C GLN A 362 -4.13 12.74 -2.10
N LEU A 363 -3.01 12.90 -1.40
CA LEU A 363 -2.42 11.91 -0.50
C LEU A 363 -1.83 12.58 0.73
N VAL A 364 -1.92 11.92 1.89
CA VAL A 364 -1.22 12.27 3.12
C VAL A 364 -0.45 11.06 3.62
N LEU A 365 0.81 11.26 4.00
CA LEU A 365 1.73 10.22 4.43
C LEU A 365 2.42 10.66 5.72
N ARG A 366 2.60 9.73 6.66
CA ARG A 366 3.60 9.88 7.72
C ARG A 366 4.90 9.21 7.32
N LEU A 367 6.01 9.87 7.63
CA LEU A 367 7.37 9.46 7.32
C LEU A 367 8.19 9.31 8.59
N GLY A 368 9.20 8.43 8.55
CA GLY A 368 10.19 8.27 9.61
C GLY A 368 11.17 7.16 9.31
N ARG A 369 11.97 6.78 10.32
CA ARG A 369 12.84 5.59 10.28
C ARG A 369 12.16 4.43 10.99
N ALA A 370 12.28 3.22 10.46
CA ALA A 370 11.72 2.03 11.10
C ALA A 370 12.47 0.79 10.66
N ASP A 371 12.42 -0.25 11.48
CA ASP A 371 12.84 -1.58 11.08
C ASP A 371 12.05 -2.07 9.85
N GLU A 372 12.70 -2.92 9.05
CA GLU A 372 12.04 -3.59 7.94
C GLU A 372 10.89 -4.48 8.45
N ILE A 373 9.73 -4.38 7.80
CA ILE A 373 8.60 -5.25 8.10
C ILE A 373 8.80 -6.59 7.42
N ASP A 374 8.64 -7.70 8.14
CA ASP A 374 8.66 -9.03 7.54
C ASP A 374 7.43 -9.29 6.63
N GLY A 375 7.69 -9.85 5.44
CA GLY A 375 6.69 -10.34 4.50
C GLY A 375 6.16 -9.31 3.49
N PHE A 376 5.67 -9.85 2.37
CA PHE A 376 5.00 -9.10 1.30
C PHE A 376 3.50 -9.37 1.30
N SER A 377 2.70 -8.37 0.94
CA SER A 377 1.29 -8.55 0.62
C SER A 377 1.12 -9.34 -0.68
N PHE A 378 0.07 -10.16 -0.73
CA PHE A 378 -0.30 -10.93 -1.91
C PHE A 378 -0.76 -10.02 -3.06
N ARG A 379 -0.58 -10.51 -4.28
CA ARG A 379 -1.14 -9.94 -5.52
C ARG A 379 -1.89 -11.01 -6.29
N ARG A 380 -3.05 -10.67 -6.85
CA ARG A 380 -3.88 -11.56 -7.66
C ARG A 380 -3.09 -12.06 -8.88
N HIS A 381 -3.55 -13.16 -9.48
CA HIS A 381 -2.89 -13.70 -10.66
C HIS A 381 -3.17 -12.81 -11.87
N LEU A 382 -2.25 -12.81 -12.83
CA LEU A 382 -2.37 -11.94 -14.01
C LEU A 382 -3.68 -12.18 -14.77
N LYS A 383 -4.06 -13.46 -14.93
CA LYS A 383 -5.31 -13.89 -15.56
C LYS A 383 -6.56 -13.27 -14.93
N ASP A 384 -6.52 -12.92 -13.65
CA ASP A 384 -7.68 -12.36 -12.93
C ASP A 384 -7.93 -10.90 -13.32
N PHE A 385 -6.98 -10.26 -14.00
CA PHE A 385 -7.08 -8.89 -14.50
C PHE A 385 -7.36 -8.82 -16.00
N ILE A 386 -7.27 -9.92 -16.76
CA ILE A 386 -7.44 -9.88 -18.21
C ILE A 386 -8.90 -10.11 -18.56
N ILE A 387 -9.48 -9.19 -19.32
CA ILE A 387 -10.83 -9.30 -19.89
C ILE A 387 -10.77 -9.66 -21.37
N ALA A 388 -11.85 -10.26 -21.87
CA ALA A 388 -12.00 -10.75 -23.23
C ALA A 388 -12.01 -9.64 -24.30
#